data_AF-A0A3D0HHR2-F1
#
_entry.id   AF-A0A3D0HHR2-F1
#
_cell.length_a   1.000
_cell.length_b   1.000
_cell.length_c   1.000
_cell.angle_alpha   90.00
_cell.angle_beta   90.00
_cell.angle_gamma   90.00
#
_symmetry.space_group_name_H-M   'P 1'
#
loop_
_entity.id
_entity.type
_entity.pdbx_description
1 polymer ?
#
loop_
_entity_poly.entity_id
_entity_poly.type
_entity_poly.pdbx_seq_one_letter_code
_entity_poly.pdbx_strand_id
1 'polypeptide(L)' 'CHNSLEQDFETSTPQMNAAVATAISQPGVFGARMTGGGFGGCIVILADAAANLDGWQVRAVNAASQIE' A
#
# COMPACT_ATOMS: atom_id res chain seq x y z
N CYS A 1 3.67 -0.27 -10.60
CA CYS A 1 2.27 0.15 -10.37
C CYS A 1 2.21 1.59 -9.87
N HIS A 2 2.78 1.92 -8.69
CA HIS A 2 2.77 3.30 -8.17
C HIS A 2 3.41 4.33 -9.12
N ASN A 3 4.53 4.00 -9.77
CA ASN A 3 5.20 4.93 -10.70
C ASN A 3 4.29 5.44 -11.82
N SER A 4 3.37 4.64 -12.35
CA SER A 4 2.44 5.10 -13.39
C SER A 4 1.40 6.08 -12.84
N LEU A 5 0.96 5.89 -11.58
CA LEU A 5 0.06 6.83 -10.90
C LEU A 5 0.74 8.17 -10.59
N GLU A 6 2.07 8.14 -10.39
CA GLU A 6 2.89 9.33 -10.23
C GLU A 6 3.19 10.03 -11.57
N GLN A 7 3.66 9.28 -12.57
CA GLN A 7 4.29 9.84 -13.77
C GLN A 7 3.35 9.93 -14.97
N ASP A 8 2.44 8.96 -15.13
CA ASP A 8 1.55 8.92 -16.30
C ASP A 8 0.17 9.50 -15.98
N PHE A 9 -0.37 9.16 -14.81
CA PHE A 9 -1.70 9.57 -14.38
C PHE A 9 -1.69 10.83 -13.51
N GLU A 10 -0.52 11.21 -12.98
CA GLU A 10 -0.30 12.42 -12.16
C GLU A 10 -1.29 12.57 -11.00
N THR A 11 -1.75 11.46 -10.42
CA THR A 11 -2.66 11.45 -9.27
C THR A 11 -1.95 11.26 -7.94
N SER A 12 -0.62 11.18 -7.94
CA SER A 12 0.16 11.10 -6.69
C SER A 12 0.41 12.46 -6.06
N THR A 13 0.95 12.43 -4.84
CA THR A 13 1.51 13.61 -4.17
C THR A 13 2.91 13.28 -3.63
N PRO A 14 3.76 14.29 -3.35
CA PRO A 14 5.06 14.05 -2.72
C PRO A 14 4.97 13.25 -1.43
N GLN A 15 3.94 13.48 -0.62
CA GLN A 15 3.68 12.75 0.62
C GLN A 15 3.37 11.28 0.35
N MET A 16 2.56 10.99 -0.66
CA MET A 16 2.24 9.60 -1.06
C MET A 16 3.46 8.88 -1.62
N ASN A 17 4.28 9.57 -2.43
CA ASN A 17 5.53 9.02 -2.96
C ASN A 17 6.50 8.68 -1.84
N ALA A 18 6.67 9.58 -0.86
CA ALA A 18 7.51 9.33 0.30
C ALA A 18 6.99 8.17 1.17
N ALA A 19 5.68 8.07 1.38
CA ALA A 19 5.07 6.96 2.12
C ALA A 19 5.31 5.61 1.43
N VAL A 20 5.12 5.54 0.11
CA VAL A 20 5.41 4.33 -0.68
C VAL A 20 6.89 3.97 -0.63
N ALA A 21 7.78 4.94 -0.81
CA ALA A 21 9.24 4.70 -0.73
C ALA A 21 9.66 4.19 0.65
N THR A 22 9.08 4.75 1.72
CA THR A 22 9.36 4.35 3.11
C THR A 22 8.84 2.95 3.40
N ALA A 23 7.66 2.58 2.89
CA ALA A 23 7.12 1.24 3.02
C ALA A 23 8.00 0.21 2.30
N ILE A 24 8.39 0.50 1.05
CA ILE A 24 9.22 -0.42 0.25
C ILE A 24 10.61 -0.63 0.85
N SER A 25 11.14 0.33 1.62
CA SER A 25 12.43 0.16 2.29
C SER A 25 12.38 -0.72 3.54
N GLN A 26 11.19 -1.08 4.03
CA GLN A 26 11.06 -1.93 5.21
C GLN A 26 11.35 -3.41 4.90
N PRO A 27 12.08 -4.12 5.78
CA PRO A 27 12.29 -5.56 5.64
C PRO A 27 10.98 -6.34 5.57
N GLY A 28 10.89 -7.27 4.62
CA GLY A 28 9.70 -8.10 4.41
C GLY A 28 8.59 -7.44 3.58
N VAL A 29 8.75 -6.19 3.13
CA VAL A 29 7.81 -5.56 2.19
C VAL A 29 8.16 -5.94 0.75
N PHE A 30 7.20 -6.51 0.03
CA PHE A 30 7.35 -6.90 -1.38
C PHE A 30 6.93 -5.78 -2.34
N GLY A 31 6.09 -4.85 -1.89
CA GLY A 31 5.73 -3.67 -2.66
C GLY A 31 4.65 -2.82 -1.99
N ALA A 32 4.51 -1.58 -2.46
CA ALA A 32 3.45 -0.68 -2.02
C ALA A 32 2.94 0.20 -3.17
N ARG A 33 1.71 0.69 -3.04
CA ARG A 33 1.13 1.69 -3.95
C ARG A 33 0.04 2.51 -3.26
N MET A 34 -0.25 3.70 -3.77
CA MET A 34 -1.50 4.41 -3.40
C MET A 34 -2.75 3.59 -3.76
N THR A 35 -3.84 3.85 -3.05
CA THR A 35 -5.18 3.31 -3.34
C THR A 35 -6.26 4.38 -3.22
N GLY A 36 -7.40 4.17 -3.88
CA GLY A 36 -8.49 5.15 -3.97
C GLY A 36 -8.32 6.11 -5.14
N GLY A 37 -8.93 7.31 -5.03
CA GLY A 37 -8.99 8.31 -6.10
C GLY A 37 -7.71 9.11 -6.34
N GLY A 38 -6.69 8.98 -5.49
CA GLY A 38 -5.44 9.74 -5.56
C GLY A 38 -5.46 11.05 -4.76
N PHE A 39 -4.44 11.88 -5.00
CA PHE A 39 -4.18 13.18 -4.36
C PHE A 39 -4.05 13.13 -2.83
N GLY A 40 -3.67 11.97 -2.28
CA GLY A 40 -3.56 11.70 -0.86
C GLY A 40 -4.19 10.36 -0.49
N GLY A 41 -4.69 10.26 0.75
CA GLY A 41 -5.42 9.10 1.23
C GLY A 41 -4.51 7.99 1.76
N CYS A 42 -4.69 6.78 1.24
CA CYS A 42 -4.08 5.57 1.78
C CYS A 42 -3.15 4.88 0.79
N ILE A 43 -2.20 4.12 1.32
CA ILE A 43 -1.41 3.15 0.56
C ILE A 43 -1.81 1.72 0.93
N VAL A 44 -1.61 0.80 0.00
CA VAL A 44 -1.68 -0.65 0.24
C VAL A 44 -0.27 -1.20 0.13
N ILE A 45 0.10 -2.03 1.10
CA ILE A 45 1.42 -2.65 1.21
C ILE A 45 1.24 -4.16 1.13
N LEU A 46 2.00 -4.82 0.25
CA LEU A 46 2.14 -6.26 0.23
C LEU A 46 3.43 -6.61 0.97
N ALA A 47 3.33 -7.41 2.03
CA ALA A 47 4.44 -7.76 2.88
C ALA A 47 4.32 -9.20 3.40
N ASP A 48 5.41 -9.72 3.92
CA ASP A 48 5.43 -10.95 4.71
C ASP A 48 4.54 -10.79 5.95
N ALA A 49 3.88 -11.87 6.37
CA ALA A 49 3.03 -11.85 7.56
C ALA A 49 3.81 -11.55 8.85
N ALA A 50 5.13 -11.83 8.86
CA ALA A 50 6.03 -11.52 9.96
C ALA A 50 6.70 -10.14 9.84
N ALA A 51 6.37 -9.34 8.81
CA ALA A 51 6.92 -8.00 8.66
C ALA A 51 6.53 -7.13 9.87
N ASN A 52 7.52 -6.54 10.53
CA ASN A 52 7.30 -5.66 11.67
C ASN A 52 6.92 -4.26 11.15
N LEU A 53 5.63 -4.03 10.95
CA LEU A 53 5.09 -2.73 10.59
C LEU A 53 4.52 -2.07 11.84
N ASP A 54 4.98 -0.85 12.12
CA ASP A 54 4.46 -0.04 13.22
C ASP A 54 2.98 0.30 13.00
N GLY A 55 2.21 0.33 14.09
CA GLY A 55 0.81 0.75 14.10
C GLY A 55 -0.18 -0.34 14.49
N TRP A 56 -1.43 -0.16 14.06
CA TRP A 56 -2.54 -1.03 14.44
C TRP A 56 -2.59 -2.25 13.51
N GLN A 57 -2.41 -3.43 14.09
CA GLN A 57 -2.62 -4.68 13.37
C GLN A 57 -4.09 -5.10 13.50
N VAL A 58 -4.77 -5.16 12.35
CA VAL A 58 -6.15 -5.62 12.26
C VAL A 58 -6.20 -6.92 11.45
N ARG A 59 -7.01 -7.89 11.89
CA ARG A 59 -7.25 -9.14 11.18
C ARG A 59 -8.62 -9.07 10.51
N ALA A 60 -8.71 -9.51 9.25
CA ALA A 60 -10.00 -9.66 8.59
C ALA A 60 -10.90 -10.59 9.41
N VAL A 61 -12.11 -10.12 9.74
CA VAL A 61 -13.10 -10.90 10.49
C VAL A 61 -13.87 -11.88 9.60
N ASN A 62 -13.90 -11.63 8.29
CA ASN A 62 -14.46 -12.48 7.26
C ASN A 62 -13.83 -12.15 5.89
N ALA A 63 -13.85 -13.06 4.93
CA ALA A 63 -13.29 -12.86 3.59
C ALA A 63 -14.33 -13.24 2.51
N ALA A 64 -14.09 -12.83 1.26
CA ALA A 64 -14.89 -13.30 0.14
C ALA A 64 -14.74 -14.83 0.02
N SER A 65 -15.83 -15.55 0.25
CA SER A 65 -15.91 -16.99 0.05
C SER A 65 -16.34 -17.27 -1.39
N GLN A 66 -15.63 -18.17 -2.07
CA GLN A 66 -16.10 -18.72 -3.33
C GLN A 66 -17.39 -19.50 -3.06
N ILE A 67 -18.47 -19.08 -3.70
CA ILE A 67 -19.74 -19.83 -3.69
C ILE A 67 -19.68 -20.73 -4.93
N GLU A 68 -19.83 -22.04 -4.73
CA GLU A 68 -19.96 -23.02 -5.83
C GLU A 68 -21.17 -22.72 -6.72
#